data_AF-A0A4Q0SXT4-F1
#
_entry.id   AF-A0A4Q0SXT4-F1
#
_cell.length_a   1.000
_cell.length_b   1.000
_cell.length_c   1.000
_cell.angle_alpha   90.00
_cell.angle_beta   90.00
_cell.angle_gamma   90.00
#
_symmetry.space_group_name_H-M   'P 1'
#
loop_
_entity.id
_entity.type
_entity.pdbx_description
1 polymer ?
#
loop_
_entity_poly.entity_id
_entity_poly.type
_entity_poly.pdbx_seq_one_letter_code
_entity_poly.pdbx_strand_id
1 'polypeptide(L)'
;MTRSPIKLLSVACAAVLAFGTAAHAQDDGDKVDLATLNAIKTQAFQNSQVMENLYYLSEVYGPRVNNSRNHRAAADWAMKQMKAWGLQNVHLESWGPFGYGWQIKKFYGALENPAYAALIGFPLAWTPGTNGPVTADAVFAPLHTEADFAKYKGKLKGKVVLFFDPRTLEMHTDAEAHRLTDAEIDARAQTQDPSHTGFGGRAGVVAPRPGDITPSTFSTAAGSGMVLRNKINAFFKEEGVLVAVTPGYNGDGGTVFGSYGGSQNPNDPVGPPMVAITPEQYNRVVRLLDHGETPKLTFDIQVEYQMDDQNGFNVIGEIPGTTKPEEVVMVGGHFDSWQGGTGATDNGTGSSVAMEAMRILATTKKPMARTVRVALWGGEEEGLYGSLAYVQKHFAPRTTMVKTPEYDKLDVYFNDDSGSGRFRGVSALGNDQLAAIFRSWIAPIKDLQITTVTGVTAGPTLTPGGTDSTSFSWIGLNGVGFMQDPLEYGTRTHHSNMDLYDRVQKGDVMQGSMIEAWFAYNAATRPEMLPRIPTPAPDPKAKGF
;
A
#
# COMPACT_ATOMS: atom_id res chain seq x y z
N MET A 1 30.87 -62.51 81.53
CA MET A 1 30.22 -61.75 80.44
C MET A 1 29.12 -60.92 81.05
N THR A 2 29.32 -59.61 81.02
CA THR A 2 28.73 -58.62 81.92
C THR A 2 27.46 -57.97 81.37
N ARG A 3 26.51 -57.80 82.31
CA ARG A 3 25.26 -57.02 82.35
C ARG A 3 25.29 -55.68 81.60
N SER A 4 24.18 -55.30 80.93
CA SER A 4 23.22 -54.26 81.39
C SER A 4 22.26 -53.75 80.28
N PRO A 5 21.13 -53.08 80.63
CA PRO A 5 19.89 -53.11 79.85
C PRO A 5 19.32 -51.71 79.43
N ILE A 6 18.19 -51.76 78.70
CA ILE A 6 17.10 -50.76 78.51
C ILE A 6 17.45 -49.41 77.84
N LYS A 7 16.68 -49.10 76.77
CA LYS A 7 15.89 -47.85 76.64
C LYS A 7 14.84 -47.96 75.52
N LEU A 8 13.57 -47.80 75.88
CA LEU A 8 12.47 -47.44 74.98
C LEU A 8 12.78 -46.08 74.34
N LEU A 9 12.47 -45.90 73.06
CA LEU A 9 12.01 -44.60 72.54
C LEU A 9 11.07 -44.82 71.36
N SER A 10 9.82 -44.39 71.55
CA SER A 10 8.77 -44.28 70.55
C SER A 10 9.12 -43.14 69.58
N VAL A 11 9.10 -43.38 68.27
CA VAL A 11 9.07 -42.31 67.27
C VAL A 11 7.98 -42.62 66.25
N ALA A 12 6.94 -41.78 66.27
CA ALA A 12 5.91 -41.69 65.26
C ALA A 12 6.51 -41.06 63.99
N CYS A 13 6.44 -41.77 62.86
CA CYS A 13 6.69 -41.17 61.55
C CYS A 13 5.35 -40.72 60.95
N ALA A 14 5.11 -39.41 61.04
CA ALA A 14 4.04 -38.72 60.35
C ALA A 14 4.32 -38.69 58.84
N ALA A 15 3.27 -38.95 58.06
CA ALA A 15 3.23 -38.75 56.62
C ALA A 15 3.32 -37.24 56.29
N VAL A 16 4.23 -36.88 55.38
CA VAL A 16 4.16 -35.62 54.61
C VAL A 16 4.31 -36.00 53.14
N LEU A 17 3.18 -36.21 52.48
CA LEU A 17 3.06 -36.21 51.03
C LEU A 17 3.11 -34.75 50.58
N ALA A 18 4.28 -34.28 50.19
CA ALA A 18 4.43 -33.00 49.50
C ALA A 18 3.95 -33.17 48.05
N PHE A 19 2.68 -32.83 47.80
CA PHE A 19 2.20 -32.53 46.45
C PHE A 19 2.85 -31.21 46.01
N GLY A 20 3.99 -31.31 45.33
CA GLY A 20 4.54 -30.19 44.56
C GLY A 20 3.69 -29.99 43.31
N THR A 21 2.72 -29.08 43.36
CA THR A 21 2.10 -28.54 42.15
C THR A 21 3.09 -27.59 41.48
N ALA A 22 4.00 -28.12 40.67
CA ALA A 22 4.72 -27.34 39.68
C ALA A 22 3.78 -27.09 38.49
N ALA A 23 2.88 -26.13 38.63
CA ALA A 23 2.24 -25.51 37.49
C ALA A 23 3.28 -24.56 36.85
N HIS A 24 4.16 -25.10 36.02
CA HIS A 24 4.83 -24.28 35.01
C HIS A 24 3.84 -24.09 33.87
N ALA A 25 3.05 -23.01 33.93
CA ALA A 25 2.57 -22.40 32.70
C ALA A 25 3.81 -21.90 31.96
N GLN A 26 4.11 -22.53 30.83
CA GLN A 26 5.09 -22.03 29.89
C GLN A 26 4.48 -20.77 29.29
N ASP A 27 4.91 -19.61 29.78
CA ASP A 27 4.53 -18.31 29.24
C ASP A 27 5.35 -18.13 27.96
N ASP A 28 4.88 -18.71 26.84
CA ASP A 28 5.56 -18.73 25.53
C ASP A 28 5.64 -17.34 24.85
N GLY A 29 5.31 -16.27 25.58
CA GLY A 29 5.27 -14.90 25.09
C GLY A 29 6.31 -13.98 25.74
N ASP A 30 6.58 -12.84 25.10
CA ASP A 30 7.49 -11.84 25.66
C ASP A 30 6.89 -11.14 26.87
N LYS A 31 7.77 -10.80 27.83
CA LYS A 31 7.44 -9.88 28.93
C LYS A 31 7.29 -8.47 28.39
N VAL A 32 6.22 -7.80 28.81
CA VAL A 32 5.84 -6.49 28.30
C VAL A 32 6.18 -5.37 29.28
N ASP A 33 6.82 -4.29 28.82
CA ASP A 33 7.00 -3.05 29.59
C ASP A 33 5.74 -2.16 29.53
N LEU A 34 4.88 -2.32 30.54
CA LEU A 34 3.64 -1.54 30.66
C LEU A 34 3.87 -0.04 30.88
N ALA A 35 5.01 0.36 31.47
CA ALA A 35 5.31 1.78 31.67
C ALA A 35 5.67 2.46 30.34
N THR A 36 6.43 1.78 29.48
CA THR A 36 6.69 2.25 28.12
C THR A 36 5.44 2.20 27.25
N LEU A 37 4.62 1.16 27.36
CA LEU A 37 3.32 1.11 26.69
C LEU A 37 2.44 2.32 27.04
N ASN A 38 2.38 2.70 28.32
CA ASN A 38 1.62 3.88 28.75
C ASN A 38 2.17 5.18 28.13
N ALA A 39 3.51 5.35 28.10
CA ALA A 39 4.14 6.51 27.46
C ALA A 39 3.83 6.60 25.95
N ILE A 40 3.84 5.45 25.26
CA ILE A 40 3.45 5.35 23.84
C ILE A 40 1.98 5.73 23.66
N LYS A 41 1.06 5.17 24.48
CA LYS A 41 -0.37 5.54 24.47
C LYS A 41 -0.57 7.04 24.68
N THR A 42 0.15 7.66 25.62
CA THR A 42 0.09 9.11 25.86
C THR A 42 0.50 9.91 24.63
N GLN A 43 1.61 9.54 23.98
CA GLN A 43 2.04 10.25 22.77
C GLN A 43 1.07 10.06 21.61
N ALA A 44 0.59 8.84 21.38
CA ALA A 44 -0.29 8.53 20.26
C ALA A 44 -1.72 9.08 20.40
N PHE A 45 -2.24 9.23 21.62
CA PHE A 45 -3.64 9.63 21.83
C PHE A 45 -3.84 11.04 22.38
N GLN A 46 -2.85 11.60 23.08
CA GLN A 46 -2.96 12.94 23.69
C GLN A 46 -2.09 13.97 22.98
N ASN A 47 -0.96 13.55 22.40
CA ASN A 47 0.01 14.42 21.73
C ASN A 47 0.24 14.02 20.27
N SER A 48 -0.78 13.42 19.64
CA SER A 48 -0.64 12.85 18.31
C SER A 48 -0.36 13.91 17.26
N GLN A 49 0.55 13.63 16.35
CA GLN A 49 0.80 14.46 15.16
C GLN A 49 0.40 13.76 13.86
N VAL A 50 -0.23 12.57 13.90
CA VAL A 50 -0.55 11.80 12.69
C VAL A 50 -1.40 12.56 11.68
N MET A 51 -2.42 13.29 12.15
CA MET A 51 -3.29 14.07 11.27
C MET A 51 -2.60 15.34 10.76
N GLU A 52 -1.67 15.91 11.53
CA GLU A 52 -0.85 17.03 11.06
C GLU A 52 0.10 16.57 9.96
N ASN A 53 0.71 15.39 10.13
CA ASN A 53 1.56 14.79 9.10
C ASN A 53 0.76 14.55 7.83
N LEU A 54 -0.40 13.92 7.96
CA LEU A 54 -1.30 13.66 6.85
C LEU A 54 -1.74 14.95 6.16
N TYR A 55 -2.08 16.00 6.92
CA TYR A 55 -2.46 17.29 6.37
C TYR A 55 -1.38 17.85 5.45
N TYR A 56 -0.11 17.80 5.85
CA TYR A 56 0.96 18.23 4.95
C TYR A 56 1.08 17.33 3.73
N LEU A 57 1.08 16.01 3.91
CA LEU A 57 1.23 15.07 2.80
C LEU A 57 0.11 15.21 1.76
N SER A 58 -1.16 15.28 2.19
CA SER A 58 -2.31 15.30 1.29
C SER A 58 -2.80 16.69 0.93
N GLU A 59 -2.95 17.62 1.87
CA GLU A 59 -3.59 18.92 1.60
C GLU A 59 -2.61 19.98 1.10
N VAL A 60 -1.39 20.00 1.66
CA VAL A 60 -0.37 20.98 1.25
C VAL A 60 0.32 20.54 -0.03
N TYR A 61 0.77 19.29 -0.11
CA TYR A 61 1.47 18.78 -1.28
C TYR A 61 0.55 18.16 -2.32
N GLY A 62 -0.68 17.79 -1.95
CA GLY A 62 -1.63 17.24 -2.91
C GLY A 62 -1.25 15.84 -3.38
N PRO A 63 -1.65 15.45 -4.60
CA PRO A 63 -1.23 14.18 -5.19
C PRO A 63 0.28 14.15 -5.38
N ARG A 64 0.89 13.00 -5.06
CA ARG A 64 2.34 12.79 -5.02
C ARG A 64 2.75 11.70 -6.01
N VAL A 65 2.31 11.80 -7.27
CA VAL A 65 2.74 10.88 -8.34
C VAL A 65 4.26 10.73 -8.30
N ASN A 66 4.75 9.50 -8.41
CA ASN A 66 6.15 9.22 -8.18
C ASN A 66 7.05 10.08 -9.09
N ASN A 67 8.19 10.50 -8.52
CA ASN A 67 9.13 11.47 -9.09
C ASN A 67 8.55 12.86 -9.48
N SER A 68 7.31 13.20 -9.11
CA SER A 68 6.74 14.55 -9.35
C SER A 68 7.33 15.63 -8.43
N ARG A 69 7.09 16.92 -8.75
CA ARG A 69 7.53 18.00 -7.84
C ARG A 69 6.81 17.95 -6.50
N ASN A 70 5.54 17.55 -6.48
CA ASN A 70 4.76 17.40 -5.26
C ASN A 70 5.33 16.27 -4.39
N HIS A 71 5.66 15.13 -4.99
CA HIS A 71 6.35 14.02 -4.32
C HIS A 71 7.67 14.48 -3.70
N ARG A 72 8.49 15.21 -4.46
CA ARG A 72 9.76 15.76 -3.95
C ARG A 72 9.57 16.78 -2.81
N ALA A 73 8.62 17.69 -2.95
CA ALA A 73 8.35 18.70 -1.93
C ALA A 73 7.85 18.09 -0.62
N ALA A 74 7.00 17.06 -0.70
CA ALA A 74 6.56 16.29 0.45
C ALA A 74 7.73 15.57 1.13
N ALA A 75 8.65 14.99 0.35
CA ALA A 75 9.83 14.30 0.89
C ALA A 75 10.78 15.26 1.62
N ASP A 76 11.00 16.46 1.07
CA ASP A 76 11.80 17.50 1.73
C ASP A 76 11.18 17.94 3.06
N TRP A 77 9.85 18.04 3.12
CA TRP A 77 9.13 18.32 4.37
C TRP A 77 9.24 17.17 5.36
N ALA A 78 9.02 15.93 4.93
CA ALA A 78 9.10 14.76 5.80
C ALA A 78 10.50 14.63 6.42
N MET A 79 11.56 14.77 5.61
CA MET A 79 12.93 14.80 6.11
C MET A 79 13.19 15.93 7.11
N LYS A 80 12.60 17.12 6.90
CA LYS A 80 12.71 18.23 7.84
C LYS A 80 12.05 17.89 9.18
N GLN A 81 10.87 17.27 9.17
CA GLN A 81 10.18 16.82 10.39
C GLN A 81 10.99 15.75 11.13
N MET A 82 11.45 14.72 10.42
CA MET A 82 12.28 13.66 10.99
C MET A 82 13.52 14.22 11.70
N LYS A 83 14.23 15.16 11.06
CA LYS A 83 15.38 15.85 11.67
C LYS A 83 14.98 16.66 12.90
N ALA A 84 13.84 17.35 12.87
CA ALA A 84 13.33 18.12 14.01
C ALA A 84 12.96 17.22 15.21
N TRP A 85 12.50 16.00 14.96
CA TRP A 85 12.25 14.98 15.99
C TRP A 85 13.53 14.31 16.50
N GLY A 86 14.69 14.60 15.90
CA GLY A 86 15.99 14.09 16.32
C GLY A 86 16.38 12.75 15.68
N LEU A 87 15.69 12.33 14.61
CA LEU A 87 16.14 11.17 13.82
C LEU A 87 17.50 11.47 13.17
N GLN A 88 18.29 10.42 13.02
CA GLN A 88 19.59 10.42 12.35
C GLN A 88 19.49 9.76 10.99
N ASN A 89 20.59 9.85 10.22
CA ASN A 89 20.68 9.26 8.88
C ASN A 89 19.48 9.63 7.97
N VAL A 90 18.96 10.85 8.10
CA VAL A 90 17.79 11.31 7.35
C VAL A 90 18.19 11.75 5.95
N HIS A 91 17.82 10.98 4.93
CA HIS A 91 18.21 11.22 3.56
C HIS A 91 17.20 10.68 2.53
N LEU A 92 17.33 11.14 1.30
CA LEU A 92 16.72 10.48 0.15
C LEU A 92 17.65 9.38 -0.33
N GLU A 93 17.11 8.19 -0.49
CA GLU A 93 17.81 7.08 -1.10
C GLU A 93 17.34 6.90 -2.54
N SER A 94 18.21 7.21 -3.49
CA SER A 94 17.90 7.16 -4.92
C SER A 94 17.93 5.73 -5.47
N TRP A 95 17.00 5.42 -6.36
CA TRP A 95 16.90 4.19 -7.13
C TRP A 95 16.43 4.51 -8.56
N GLY A 96 16.78 3.70 -9.56
CA GLY A 96 16.42 4.03 -10.93
C GLY A 96 17.21 3.33 -12.02
N PRO A 97 16.94 3.71 -13.29
CA PRO A 97 16.04 4.80 -13.68
C PRO A 97 14.55 4.44 -13.51
N PHE A 98 13.76 5.37 -12.99
CA PHE A 98 12.30 5.32 -13.00
C PHE A 98 11.73 5.86 -14.32
N GLY A 99 12.17 7.05 -14.72
CA GLY A 99 11.62 7.81 -15.84
C GLY A 99 11.10 9.18 -15.41
N TYR A 100 10.19 9.75 -16.19
CA TYR A 100 9.68 11.10 -15.97
C TYR A 100 8.67 11.16 -14.82
N GLY A 101 8.85 12.14 -13.94
CA GLY A 101 7.77 12.59 -13.05
C GLY A 101 6.68 13.29 -13.85
N TRP A 102 5.46 13.32 -13.29
CA TRP A 102 4.31 13.92 -13.96
C TRP A 102 3.30 14.47 -12.94
N GLN A 103 2.66 15.61 -13.25
CA GLN A 103 1.57 16.14 -12.43
C GLN A 103 0.57 16.99 -13.23
N ILE A 104 -0.66 17.06 -12.73
CA ILE A 104 -1.72 17.93 -13.27
C ILE A 104 -1.48 19.37 -12.81
N LYS A 105 -1.60 20.34 -13.74
CA LYS A 105 -1.63 21.78 -13.45
C LYS A 105 -2.99 22.40 -13.70
N LYS A 106 -3.76 21.84 -14.64
CA LYS A 106 -5.12 22.27 -14.96
C LYS A 106 -5.90 21.13 -15.60
N PHE A 107 -7.18 21.04 -15.25
CA PHE A 107 -8.14 20.22 -15.97
C PHE A 107 -9.45 21.00 -16.15
N TYR A 108 -9.94 21.04 -17.38
CA TYR A 108 -11.31 21.38 -17.72
C TYR A 108 -11.82 20.38 -18.75
N GLY A 109 -13.04 19.90 -18.56
CA GLY A 109 -13.75 19.03 -19.49
C GLY A 109 -15.23 19.39 -19.53
N ALA A 110 -15.82 19.47 -20.71
CA ALA A 110 -17.24 19.72 -20.88
C ALA A 110 -17.80 19.00 -22.11
N LEU A 111 -19.04 18.54 -22.02
CA LEU A 111 -19.89 18.28 -23.17
C LEU A 111 -20.54 19.60 -23.57
N GLU A 112 -20.32 20.10 -24.79
CA GLU A 112 -20.86 21.37 -25.28
C GLU A 112 -22.18 21.18 -26.03
N ASN A 113 -22.26 20.10 -26.81
CA ASN A 113 -23.41 19.77 -27.66
C ASN A 113 -23.87 18.34 -27.36
N PRO A 114 -25.18 18.01 -27.34
CA PRO A 114 -26.33 18.88 -27.62
C PRO A 114 -26.78 19.74 -26.43
N ALA A 115 -26.30 19.44 -25.23
CA ALA A 115 -26.62 20.21 -24.04
C ALA A 115 -25.42 20.24 -23.10
N TYR A 116 -25.03 21.47 -22.73
CA TYR A 116 -23.88 21.73 -21.88
C TYR A 116 -23.89 20.87 -20.61
N ALA A 117 -22.75 20.25 -20.29
CA ALA A 117 -22.50 19.64 -18.99
C ALA A 117 -21.00 19.64 -18.69
N ALA A 118 -20.63 20.12 -17.50
CA ALA A 118 -19.27 19.95 -16.98
C ALA A 118 -18.99 18.46 -16.73
N LEU A 119 -17.81 17.99 -17.12
CA LEU A 119 -17.38 16.61 -16.94
C LEU A 119 -16.65 16.46 -15.61
N ILE A 120 -17.03 15.44 -14.85
CA ILE A 120 -16.36 15.00 -13.63
C ILE A 120 -15.33 13.96 -14.05
N GLY A 121 -14.06 14.24 -13.78
CA GLY A 121 -12.94 13.40 -14.21
C GLY A 121 -11.59 14.07 -13.99
N PHE A 122 -10.54 13.42 -14.47
CA PHE A 122 -9.17 13.93 -14.42
C PHE A 122 -8.29 13.33 -15.54
N PRO A 123 -7.19 13.98 -15.92
CA PRO A 123 -6.20 13.41 -16.83
C PRO A 123 -5.50 12.20 -16.23
N LEU A 124 -5.26 11.18 -17.05
CA LEU A 124 -4.50 10.00 -16.64
C LEU A 124 -2.99 10.26 -16.68
N ALA A 125 -2.25 9.72 -15.71
CA ALA A 125 -0.81 9.97 -15.57
C ALA A 125 -0.01 9.62 -16.83
N TRP A 126 1.06 10.40 -17.02
CA TRP A 126 2.00 10.37 -18.15
C TRP A 126 1.36 10.54 -19.54
N THR A 127 0.16 11.12 -19.60
CA THR A 127 -0.42 11.58 -20.86
C THR A 127 -0.07 13.06 -21.07
N PRO A 128 0.07 13.54 -22.32
CA PRO A 128 0.36 14.95 -22.56
C PRO A 128 -0.86 15.84 -22.26
N GLY A 129 -0.61 17.14 -22.10
CA GLY A 129 -1.68 18.15 -22.06
C GLY A 129 -2.14 18.55 -23.46
N THR A 130 -3.17 19.40 -23.51
CA THR A 130 -3.62 20.04 -24.75
C THR A 130 -2.88 21.35 -24.97
N ASN A 131 -2.81 21.83 -26.22
CA ASN A 131 -2.26 23.16 -26.53
C ASN A 131 -3.35 24.24 -26.38
N GLY A 132 -3.83 24.43 -25.15
CA GLY A 132 -5.02 25.21 -24.84
C GLY A 132 -6.34 24.42 -25.04
N PRO A 133 -7.50 25.09 -24.94
CA PRO A 133 -8.80 24.45 -25.13
C PRO A 133 -8.94 23.85 -26.52
N VAL A 134 -9.35 22.58 -26.58
CA VAL A 134 -9.68 21.85 -27.81
C VAL A 134 -11.13 21.40 -27.74
N THR A 135 -11.93 21.76 -28.75
CA THR A 135 -13.32 21.31 -28.92
C THR A 135 -13.43 20.48 -30.18
N ALA A 136 -13.93 19.26 -30.09
CA ALA A 136 -14.10 18.38 -31.25
C ALA A 136 -15.29 17.43 -31.09
N ASP A 137 -15.71 16.85 -32.21
CA ASP A 137 -16.77 15.84 -32.21
C ASP A 137 -16.27 14.57 -31.50
N ALA A 138 -17.15 13.98 -30.70
CA ALA A 138 -16.94 12.67 -30.12
C ALA A 138 -17.15 11.57 -31.17
N VAL A 139 -16.40 10.48 -31.04
CA VAL A 139 -16.63 9.24 -31.78
C VAL A 139 -16.54 8.04 -30.84
N PHE A 140 -17.40 7.06 -31.07
CA PHE A 140 -17.38 5.78 -30.35
C PHE A 140 -16.59 4.75 -31.16
N ALA A 141 -15.46 4.31 -30.62
CA ALA A 141 -14.52 3.40 -31.27
C ALA A 141 -13.97 2.37 -30.27
N PRO A 142 -14.83 1.47 -29.73
CA PRO A 142 -14.41 0.51 -28.72
C PRO A 142 -13.30 -0.42 -29.24
N LEU A 143 -12.25 -0.58 -28.43
CA LEU A 143 -11.15 -1.50 -28.68
C LEU A 143 -11.23 -2.62 -27.66
N HIS A 144 -11.39 -3.87 -28.11
CA HIS A 144 -11.42 -5.06 -27.26
C HIS A 144 -10.13 -5.87 -27.39
N THR A 145 -9.50 -5.80 -28.56
CA THR A 145 -8.26 -6.50 -28.91
C THR A 145 -7.42 -5.65 -29.88
N GLU A 146 -6.15 -6.00 -30.05
CA GLU A 146 -5.27 -5.36 -31.05
C GLU A 146 -5.82 -5.50 -32.49
N ALA A 147 -6.59 -6.56 -32.78
CA ALA A 147 -7.21 -6.75 -34.08
C ALA A 147 -8.24 -5.65 -34.42
N ASP A 148 -8.81 -4.97 -33.41
CA ASP A 148 -9.78 -3.90 -33.61
C ASP A 148 -9.16 -2.63 -34.18
N PHE A 149 -7.83 -2.46 -34.10
CA PHE A 149 -7.14 -1.27 -34.62
C PHE A 149 -7.42 -1.09 -36.12
N ALA A 150 -7.49 -2.20 -36.86
CA ALA A 150 -7.81 -2.19 -38.29
C ALA A 150 -9.22 -1.65 -38.59
N LYS A 151 -10.18 -1.78 -37.66
CA LYS A 151 -11.57 -1.28 -37.85
C LYS A 151 -11.62 0.24 -37.88
N TYR A 152 -10.71 0.90 -37.15
CA TYR A 152 -10.71 2.34 -36.93
C TYR A 152 -9.61 3.10 -37.67
N LYS A 153 -8.70 2.39 -38.34
CA LYS A 153 -7.61 2.98 -39.10
C LYS A 153 -8.10 4.03 -40.12
N GLY A 154 -7.52 5.22 -40.08
CA GLY A 154 -7.85 6.37 -40.91
C GLY A 154 -9.14 7.10 -40.53
N LYS A 155 -9.76 6.79 -39.38
CA LYS A 155 -11.10 7.32 -39.01
C LYS A 155 -11.12 8.23 -37.79
N LEU A 156 -10.04 8.30 -37.00
CA LEU A 156 -10.06 8.97 -35.69
C LEU A 156 -9.39 10.36 -35.67
N LYS A 157 -8.85 10.81 -36.81
CA LYS A 157 -8.13 12.08 -36.91
C LYS A 157 -8.99 13.27 -36.48
N GLY A 158 -8.50 14.06 -35.53
CA GLY A 158 -9.18 15.28 -35.09
C GLY A 158 -10.39 15.03 -34.19
N LYS A 159 -10.55 13.83 -33.61
CA LYS A 159 -11.72 13.44 -32.81
C LYS A 159 -11.39 13.29 -31.32
N VAL A 160 -12.44 13.41 -30.51
CA VAL A 160 -12.45 12.92 -29.12
C VAL A 160 -12.93 11.46 -29.16
N VAL A 161 -12.11 10.52 -28.72
CA VAL A 161 -12.37 9.09 -28.91
C VAL A 161 -12.80 8.43 -27.60
N LEU A 162 -13.98 7.83 -27.60
CA LEU A 162 -14.49 6.95 -26.55
C LEU A 162 -14.21 5.51 -26.99
N PHE A 163 -13.28 4.81 -26.31
CA PHE A 163 -12.71 3.55 -26.80
C PHE A 163 -12.93 2.32 -25.90
N PHE A 164 -13.78 2.43 -24.90
CA PHE A 164 -14.29 1.32 -24.11
C PHE A 164 -15.80 1.17 -24.25
N ASP A 165 -16.33 -0.02 -24.03
CA ASP A 165 -17.79 -0.18 -23.93
C ASP A 165 -18.37 0.64 -22.77
N PRO A 166 -19.61 1.14 -22.90
CA PRO A 166 -20.30 1.79 -21.79
C PRO A 166 -20.47 0.80 -20.63
N ARG A 167 -20.26 1.27 -19.39
CA ARG A 167 -20.38 0.43 -18.19
C ARG A 167 -21.84 0.26 -17.80
N THR A 168 -22.26 -0.96 -17.45
CA THR A 168 -23.54 -1.15 -16.75
C THR A 168 -23.39 -0.63 -15.32
N LEU A 169 -24.33 0.23 -14.91
CA LEU A 169 -24.38 0.81 -13.57
C LEU A 169 -25.56 0.21 -12.82
N GLU A 170 -25.26 -0.52 -11.75
CA GLU A 170 -26.26 -1.17 -10.92
C GLU A 170 -26.66 -0.26 -9.76
N MET A 171 -27.90 -0.41 -9.27
CA MET A 171 -28.33 0.31 -8.08
C MET A 171 -27.62 -0.27 -6.87
N HIS A 172 -26.89 0.57 -6.14
CA HIS A 172 -26.28 0.20 -4.86
C HIS A 172 -27.37 -0.11 -3.83
N THR A 173 -27.41 -1.34 -3.35
CA THR A 173 -28.32 -1.78 -2.29
C THR A 173 -27.60 -2.04 -0.96
N ASP A 174 -26.28 -2.08 -0.98
CA ASP A 174 -25.42 -2.37 0.16
C ASP A 174 -24.63 -1.13 0.61
N ALA A 175 -24.12 -1.16 1.84
CA ALA A 175 -23.29 -0.08 2.35
C ALA A 175 -21.92 -0.06 1.66
N GLU A 176 -21.47 1.13 1.22
CA GLU A 176 -20.15 1.31 0.61
C GLU A 176 -19.00 1.08 1.60
N ALA A 177 -19.23 1.38 2.88
CA ALA A 177 -18.25 1.25 3.94
C ALA A 177 -18.45 -0.04 4.73
N HIS A 178 -17.36 -0.75 5.04
CA HIS A 178 -17.41 -1.95 5.88
C HIS A 178 -16.36 -1.95 6.99
N ARG A 179 -16.78 -2.26 8.22
CA ARG A 179 -15.89 -2.58 9.33
C ARG A 179 -15.99 -4.06 9.61
N LEU A 180 -14.85 -4.70 9.86
CA LEU A 180 -14.82 -6.13 10.09
C LEU A 180 -15.56 -6.45 11.38
N THR A 181 -16.50 -7.38 11.29
CA THR A 181 -17.12 -8.02 12.44
C THR A 181 -16.14 -8.98 13.11
N ASP A 182 -16.38 -9.30 14.38
CA ASP A 182 -15.54 -10.27 15.10
C ASP A 182 -15.58 -11.64 14.41
N ALA A 183 -16.72 -12.03 13.85
CA ALA A 183 -16.85 -13.29 13.09
C ALA A 183 -15.97 -13.30 11.82
N GLU A 184 -15.88 -12.18 11.09
CA GLU A 184 -15.00 -12.07 9.91
C GLU A 184 -13.52 -12.06 10.29
N ILE A 185 -13.19 -11.46 11.43
CA ILE A 185 -11.83 -11.47 11.98
C ILE A 185 -11.44 -12.89 12.38
N ASP A 186 -12.31 -13.60 13.09
CA ASP A 186 -12.10 -14.98 13.52
C ASP A 186 -11.96 -15.90 12.31
N ALA A 187 -12.80 -15.74 11.29
CA ALA A 187 -12.71 -16.53 10.05
C ALA A 187 -11.36 -16.37 9.33
N ARG A 188 -10.75 -15.18 9.40
CA ARG A 188 -9.40 -14.91 8.83
C ARG A 188 -8.25 -15.38 9.70
N ALA A 189 -8.50 -15.62 10.99
CA ALA A 189 -7.52 -16.13 11.94
C ALA A 189 -7.44 -17.66 11.96
N GLN A 190 -8.51 -18.33 11.52
CA GLN A 190 -8.57 -19.78 11.47
C GLN A 190 -7.70 -20.36 10.36
N THR A 191 -7.00 -21.44 10.67
CA THR A 191 -6.37 -22.30 9.67
C THR A 191 -7.44 -22.83 8.73
N GLN A 192 -7.27 -22.62 7.43
CA GLN A 192 -8.16 -23.23 6.44
C GLN A 192 -8.12 -24.75 6.58
N ASP A 193 -9.29 -25.36 6.60
CA ASP A 193 -9.40 -26.82 6.66
C ASP A 193 -8.72 -27.42 5.41
N PRO A 194 -7.69 -28.27 5.57
CA PRO A 194 -6.96 -28.85 4.45
C PRO A 194 -7.84 -29.71 3.53
N SER A 195 -8.97 -30.22 4.01
CA SER A 195 -9.97 -30.95 3.21
C SER A 195 -10.83 -30.05 2.33
N HIS A 196 -10.85 -28.74 2.61
CA HIS A 196 -11.53 -27.70 1.86
C HIS A 196 -10.57 -26.88 0.97
N THR A 197 -9.37 -27.39 0.68
CA THR A 197 -8.43 -26.81 -0.29
C THR A 197 -8.93 -27.01 -1.74
N GLY A 198 -10.06 -26.41 -2.07
CA GLY A 198 -10.45 -26.16 -3.45
C GLY A 198 -9.42 -25.25 -4.10
N PHE A 199 -8.93 -25.64 -5.28
CA PHE A 199 -8.09 -24.80 -6.14
C PHE A 199 -8.70 -23.38 -6.28
N GLY A 200 -7.97 -22.37 -5.82
CA GLY A 200 -8.17 -20.97 -6.21
C GLY A 200 -9.48 -20.34 -5.73
N GLY A 201 -9.57 -19.99 -4.44
CA GLY A 201 -10.65 -19.16 -3.91
C GLY A 201 -10.37 -17.65 -4.07
N ARG A 202 -10.47 -17.11 -5.29
CA ARG A 202 -10.83 -15.69 -5.49
C ARG A 202 -12.30 -15.65 -5.87
N ALA A 203 -13.15 -15.23 -4.94
CA ALA A 203 -14.55 -14.98 -5.23
C ALA A 203 -14.66 -13.78 -6.20
N GLY A 204 -15.20 -14.04 -7.38
CA GLY A 204 -16.15 -13.13 -8.03
C GLY A 204 -15.63 -11.85 -8.67
N VAL A 205 -14.54 -11.88 -9.43
CA VAL A 205 -14.41 -11.01 -10.62
C VAL A 205 -14.00 -11.93 -11.75
N VAL A 206 -14.79 -11.98 -12.83
CA VAL A 206 -14.36 -12.67 -14.05
C VAL A 206 -13.09 -11.97 -14.51
N ALA A 207 -11.93 -12.58 -14.27
CA ALA A 207 -10.68 -12.03 -14.74
C ALA A 207 -10.79 -11.86 -16.26
N PRO A 208 -10.52 -10.67 -16.82
CA PRO A 208 -10.53 -10.48 -18.25
C PRO A 208 -9.61 -11.51 -18.91
N ARG A 209 -10.02 -12.02 -20.07
CA ARG A 209 -9.23 -13.06 -20.74
C ARG A 209 -7.88 -12.46 -21.16
N PRO A 210 -6.82 -13.28 -21.25
CA PRO A 210 -5.54 -12.80 -21.76
C PRO A 210 -5.70 -12.09 -23.11
N GLY A 211 -5.37 -10.80 -23.16
CA GLY A 211 -5.46 -9.96 -24.35
C GLY A 211 -6.68 -9.04 -24.42
N ASP A 212 -7.66 -9.16 -23.51
CA ASP A 212 -8.82 -8.28 -23.45
C ASP A 212 -8.42 -6.86 -23.02
N ILE A 213 -8.87 -5.89 -23.80
CA ILE A 213 -8.72 -4.46 -23.52
C ILE A 213 -9.92 -4.01 -22.68
N THR A 214 -9.67 -3.71 -21.41
CA THR A 214 -10.65 -3.24 -20.44
C THR A 214 -10.10 -2.05 -19.68
N PRO A 215 -10.93 -1.18 -19.07
CA PRO A 215 -10.42 -0.10 -18.24
C PRO A 215 -9.46 -0.60 -17.14
N SER A 216 -9.76 -1.75 -16.53
CA SER A 216 -8.89 -2.35 -15.51
C SER A 216 -7.56 -2.84 -16.08
N THR A 217 -7.54 -3.60 -17.18
CA THR A 217 -6.29 -4.11 -17.78
C THR A 217 -5.43 -3.00 -18.39
N PHE A 218 -6.06 -1.91 -18.81
CA PHE A 218 -5.37 -0.71 -19.27
C PHE A 218 -4.70 0.05 -18.12
N SER A 219 -5.35 0.09 -16.95
CA SER A 219 -4.89 0.78 -15.75
C SER A 219 -3.94 -0.05 -14.86
N THR A 220 -3.66 -1.32 -15.18
CA THR A 220 -2.82 -2.20 -14.33
C THR A 220 -1.33 -2.08 -14.63
N ALA A 221 -0.51 -1.71 -13.63
CA ALA A 221 0.94 -1.57 -13.75
C ALA A 221 1.69 -2.87 -14.12
N ALA A 222 0.99 -4.00 -14.17
CA ALA A 222 1.55 -5.27 -14.63
C ALA A 222 2.11 -5.18 -16.07
N GLY A 223 3.18 -5.91 -16.34
CA GLY A 223 3.89 -5.85 -17.63
C GLY A 223 3.02 -6.12 -18.87
N SER A 224 1.97 -6.95 -18.77
CA SER A 224 1.01 -7.15 -19.87
C SER A 224 0.15 -5.90 -20.13
N GLY A 225 -0.26 -5.20 -19.07
CA GLY A 225 -1.01 -3.95 -19.16
C GLY A 225 -0.17 -2.83 -19.77
N MET A 226 1.10 -2.70 -19.36
CA MET A 226 2.04 -1.73 -19.95
C MET A 226 2.22 -1.93 -21.46
N VAL A 227 2.43 -3.18 -21.91
CA VAL A 227 2.58 -3.50 -23.34
C VAL A 227 1.32 -3.12 -24.12
N LEU A 228 0.14 -3.45 -23.58
CA LEU A 228 -1.13 -3.12 -24.20
C LEU A 228 -1.32 -1.60 -24.31
N ARG A 229 -1.09 -0.86 -23.22
CA ARG A 229 -1.15 0.60 -23.19
C ARG A 229 -0.26 1.21 -24.27
N ASN A 230 0.99 0.76 -24.40
CA ASN A 230 1.94 1.28 -25.38
C ASN A 230 1.46 1.08 -26.82
N LYS A 231 0.84 -0.06 -27.13
CA LYS A 231 0.26 -0.33 -28.45
C LYS A 231 -0.91 0.60 -28.76
N ILE A 232 -1.82 0.82 -27.80
CA ILE A 232 -2.96 1.74 -27.96
C ILE A 232 -2.47 3.18 -28.14
N ASN A 233 -1.50 3.63 -27.35
CA ASN A 233 -0.93 4.97 -27.46
C ASN A 233 -0.26 5.21 -28.81
N ALA A 234 0.50 4.23 -29.32
CA ALA A 234 1.09 4.31 -30.65
C ALA A 234 0.01 4.43 -31.73
N PHE A 235 -1.02 3.59 -31.67
CA PHE A 235 -2.14 3.61 -32.61
C PHE A 235 -2.89 4.96 -32.60
N PHE A 236 -3.27 5.47 -31.43
CA PHE A 236 -3.98 6.75 -31.33
C PHE A 236 -3.13 7.94 -31.79
N LYS A 237 -1.82 7.90 -31.55
CA LYS A 237 -0.90 8.90 -32.07
C LYS A 237 -0.87 8.90 -33.60
N GLU A 238 -0.72 7.73 -34.21
CA GLU A 238 -0.73 7.56 -35.68
C GLU A 238 -2.04 8.05 -36.31
N GLU A 239 -3.17 7.76 -35.65
CA GLU A 239 -4.50 8.19 -36.10
C GLU A 239 -4.75 9.69 -35.92
N GLY A 240 -3.95 10.40 -35.13
CA GLY A 240 -4.14 11.82 -34.85
C GLY A 240 -5.36 12.11 -33.99
N VAL A 241 -5.62 11.26 -33.00
CA VAL A 241 -6.63 11.48 -31.96
C VAL A 241 -6.32 12.75 -31.17
N LEU A 242 -7.33 13.59 -30.91
CA LEU A 242 -7.14 14.82 -30.13
C LEU A 242 -7.16 14.57 -28.62
N VAL A 243 -8.14 13.80 -28.15
CA VAL A 243 -8.26 13.37 -26.75
C VAL A 243 -8.87 11.98 -26.73
N ALA A 244 -8.30 11.08 -25.94
CA ALA A 244 -8.87 9.78 -25.64
C ALA A 244 -9.62 9.82 -24.30
N VAL A 245 -10.81 9.24 -24.25
CA VAL A 245 -11.70 9.28 -23.08
C VAL A 245 -11.99 7.86 -22.63
N THR A 246 -11.85 7.62 -21.33
CA THR A 246 -12.16 6.37 -20.67
C THR A 246 -13.26 6.59 -19.62
N PRO A 247 -14.16 5.62 -19.38
CA PRO A 247 -14.88 5.60 -18.11
C PRO A 247 -13.88 5.22 -17.00
N GLY A 248 -14.09 5.75 -15.80
CA GLY A 248 -13.36 5.25 -14.62
C GLY A 248 -13.46 3.73 -14.52
N TYR A 249 -12.36 3.06 -14.17
CA TYR A 249 -12.30 1.59 -14.26
C TYR A 249 -13.14 0.88 -13.19
N ASN A 250 -13.37 1.56 -12.07
CA ASN A 250 -14.27 1.20 -10.98
C ASN A 250 -15.12 2.43 -10.59
N GLY A 251 -16.13 2.24 -9.74
CA GLY A 251 -16.96 3.33 -9.18
C GLY A 251 -18.05 3.88 -10.10
N ASP A 252 -18.92 4.71 -9.54
CA ASP A 252 -19.99 5.48 -10.18
C ASP A 252 -20.41 6.60 -9.19
N GLY A 253 -21.55 7.26 -9.41
CA GLY A 253 -22.11 8.25 -8.48
C GLY A 253 -21.23 9.50 -8.32
N GLY A 254 -20.40 9.80 -9.31
CA GLY A 254 -19.42 10.88 -9.26
C GLY A 254 -17.99 10.45 -8.88
N THR A 255 -17.81 9.19 -8.47
CA THR A 255 -16.48 8.63 -8.19
C THR A 255 -15.84 8.14 -9.49
N VAL A 256 -14.60 8.56 -9.74
CA VAL A 256 -13.81 8.19 -10.92
C VAL A 256 -12.53 7.53 -10.45
N PHE A 257 -12.37 6.26 -10.79
CA PHE A 257 -11.13 5.52 -10.56
C PHE A 257 -10.24 5.60 -11.80
N GLY A 258 -8.96 5.90 -11.61
CA GLY A 258 -8.00 6.01 -12.69
C GLY A 258 -6.56 6.19 -12.19
N SER A 259 -5.62 5.48 -12.81
CA SER A 259 -4.20 5.57 -12.48
C SER A 259 -3.43 6.25 -13.61
N TYR A 260 -3.19 5.57 -14.73
CA TYR A 260 -2.37 6.12 -15.80
C TYR A 260 -2.89 5.79 -17.20
N GLY A 261 -2.42 6.56 -18.18
CA GLY A 261 -2.74 6.36 -19.59
C GLY A 261 -1.50 6.40 -20.49
N GLY A 262 -0.39 6.97 -20.00
CA GLY A 262 0.91 6.98 -20.68
C GLY A 262 1.98 6.24 -19.89
N SER A 263 3.23 6.40 -20.33
CA SER A 263 4.42 5.80 -19.72
C SER A 263 5.32 6.85 -19.12
N GLN A 264 5.83 6.57 -17.93
CA GLN A 264 6.96 7.29 -17.35
C GLN A 264 8.26 7.06 -18.13
N ASN A 265 8.39 5.93 -18.83
CA ASN A 265 9.62 5.61 -19.56
C ASN A 265 9.73 6.48 -20.83
N PRO A 266 10.80 7.28 -20.99
CA PRO A 266 10.97 8.17 -22.14
C PRO A 266 11.06 7.45 -23.49
N ASN A 267 11.37 6.15 -23.50
CA ASN A 267 11.51 5.36 -24.71
C ASN A 267 10.18 4.77 -25.20
N ASP A 268 9.12 4.87 -24.39
CA ASP A 268 7.81 4.34 -24.74
C ASP A 268 6.99 5.33 -25.59
N PRO A 269 6.02 4.84 -26.38
CA PRO A 269 5.15 5.70 -27.18
C PRO A 269 4.31 6.66 -26.33
N VAL A 270 4.42 7.96 -26.63
CA VAL A 270 3.55 9.00 -26.08
C VAL A 270 2.26 9.09 -26.91
N GLY A 271 1.12 8.74 -26.31
CA GLY A 271 -0.20 8.85 -26.92
C GLY A 271 -0.79 10.28 -26.87
N PRO A 272 -2.06 10.46 -27.25
CA PRO A 272 -2.76 11.74 -27.06
C PRO A 272 -3.04 12.02 -25.58
N PRO A 273 -3.48 13.24 -25.22
CA PRO A 273 -4.09 13.49 -23.92
C PRO A 273 -5.20 12.47 -23.64
N MET A 274 -5.20 11.91 -22.42
CA MET A 274 -6.20 10.92 -22.04
C MET A 274 -6.82 11.27 -20.70
N VAL A 275 -8.14 11.09 -20.61
CA VAL A 275 -8.93 11.45 -19.43
C VAL A 275 -9.80 10.28 -19.00
N ALA A 276 -9.95 10.10 -17.70
CA ALA A 276 -11.01 9.29 -17.13
C ALA A 276 -12.15 10.21 -16.68
N ILE A 277 -13.39 9.85 -17.02
CA ILE A 277 -14.60 10.55 -16.59
C ILE A 277 -15.57 9.58 -15.91
N THR A 278 -16.57 10.12 -15.22
CA THR A 278 -17.63 9.30 -14.62
C THR A 278 -18.31 8.41 -15.67
N PRO A 279 -18.62 7.15 -15.32
CA PRO A 279 -19.27 6.25 -16.26
C PRO A 279 -20.65 6.75 -16.70
N GLU A 280 -21.38 7.51 -15.88
CA GLU A 280 -22.65 8.13 -16.24
C GLU A 280 -22.51 9.09 -17.42
N GLN A 281 -21.49 9.95 -17.36
CA GLN A 281 -21.20 10.93 -18.40
C GLN A 281 -20.62 10.26 -19.64
N TYR A 282 -19.75 9.26 -19.47
CA TYR A 282 -19.26 8.44 -20.57
C TYR A 282 -20.41 7.76 -21.33
N ASN A 283 -21.26 7.04 -20.60
CA ASN A 283 -22.42 6.34 -21.14
C ASN A 283 -23.40 7.31 -21.80
N ARG A 284 -23.57 8.52 -21.28
CA ARG A 284 -24.41 9.54 -21.91
C ARG A 284 -23.88 9.92 -23.29
N VAL A 285 -22.58 10.13 -23.44
CA VAL A 285 -21.98 10.44 -24.75
C VAL A 285 -22.16 9.28 -25.73
N VAL A 286 -21.95 8.04 -25.28
CA VAL A 286 -22.20 6.85 -26.10
C VAL A 286 -23.67 6.77 -26.54
N ARG A 287 -24.63 6.93 -25.62
CA ARG A 287 -26.06 6.96 -25.95
C ARG A 287 -26.41 8.06 -26.94
N LEU A 288 -25.82 9.25 -26.82
CA LEU A 288 -26.03 10.31 -27.81
C LEU A 288 -25.59 9.88 -29.21
N LEU A 289 -24.40 9.28 -29.33
CA LEU A 289 -23.88 8.76 -30.59
C LEU A 289 -24.76 7.64 -31.17
N ASP A 290 -25.23 6.71 -30.33
CA ASP A 290 -26.12 5.61 -30.75
C ASP A 290 -27.46 6.11 -31.30
N HIS A 291 -27.91 7.28 -30.81
CA HIS A 291 -29.13 7.94 -31.27
C HIS A 291 -28.90 8.91 -32.45
N GLY A 292 -27.70 8.92 -33.05
CA GLY A 292 -27.37 9.74 -34.21
C GLY A 292 -27.08 11.21 -33.90
N GLU A 293 -26.96 11.58 -32.62
CA GLU A 293 -26.52 12.90 -32.22
C GLU A 293 -25.01 13.08 -32.45
N THR A 294 -24.56 14.34 -32.50
CA THR A 294 -23.16 14.70 -32.74
C THR A 294 -22.56 15.42 -31.53
N PRO A 295 -22.32 14.70 -30.42
CA PRO A 295 -21.80 15.32 -29.21
C PRO A 295 -20.43 15.96 -29.48
N LYS A 296 -20.24 17.17 -28.95
CA LYS A 296 -18.96 17.89 -29.00
C LYS A 296 -18.42 18.04 -27.61
N LEU A 297 -17.17 17.68 -27.39
CA LEU A 297 -16.52 17.80 -26.10
C LEU A 297 -15.39 18.82 -26.18
N THR A 298 -15.23 19.61 -25.12
CA THR A 298 -14.11 20.52 -24.92
C THR A 298 -13.21 20.00 -23.81
N PHE A 299 -11.90 20.05 -24.02
CA PHE A 299 -10.89 19.80 -23.00
C PHE A 299 -9.83 20.90 -22.99
N ASP A 300 -9.42 21.34 -21.80
CA ASP A 300 -8.23 22.18 -21.58
C ASP A 300 -7.41 21.55 -20.46
N ILE A 301 -6.31 20.90 -20.84
CA ILE A 301 -5.50 20.05 -19.99
C ILE A 301 -4.09 20.61 -19.95
N GLN A 302 -3.61 20.95 -18.76
CA GLN A 302 -2.22 21.34 -18.55
C GLN A 302 -1.57 20.36 -17.58
N VAL A 303 -0.44 19.82 -17.99
CA VAL A 303 0.36 18.87 -17.21
C VAL A 303 1.80 19.38 -17.19
N GLU A 304 2.54 18.94 -16.18
CA GLU A 304 3.96 19.23 -16.07
C GLU A 304 4.73 17.92 -15.96
N TYR A 305 5.70 17.72 -16.87
CA TYR A 305 6.67 16.63 -16.79
C TYR A 305 7.92 17.09 -16.04
N GLN A 306 8.44 16.22 -15.18
CA GLN A 306 9.74 16.40 -14.53
C GLN A 306 10.72 15.44 -15.22
N MET A 307 11.69 15.99 -15.95
CA MET A 307 12.60 15.25 -16.83
C MET A 307 14.07 15.39 -16.42
N ASP A 308 14.34 16.22 -15.42
CA ASP A 308 15.67 16.61 -14.97
C ASP A 308 16.38 15.52 -14.16
N ASP A 309 15.65 14.81 -13.30
CA ASP A 309 16.12 13.60 -12.64
C ASP A 309 15.15 12.45 -12.98
N GLN A 310 15.70 11.37 -13.55
CA GLN A 310 14.91 10.19 -13.91
C GLN A 310 14.98 9.09 -12.86
N ASN A 311 15.71 9.31 -11.76
CA ASN A 311 15.73 8.36 -10.66
C ASN A 311 14.55 8.63 -9.72
N GLY A 312 13.93 7.56 -9.26
CA GLY A 312 13.06 7.61 -8.10
C GLY A 312 13.85 7.73 -6.80
N PHE A 313 13.14 7.88 -5.69
CA PHE A 313 13.76 7.94 -4.38
C PHE A 313 12.84 7.37 -3.30
N ASN A 314 13.45 6.90 -2.21
CA ASN A 314 12.81 6.58 -0.94
C ASN A 314 13.23 7.61 0.11
N VAL A 315 12.42 7.82 1.14
CA VAL A 315 12.77 8.68 2.29
C VAL A 315 13.15 7.79 3.47
N ILE A 316 14.38 7.93 3.96
CA ILE A 316 14.92 7.12 5.06
C ILE A 316 15.22 8.01 6.27
N GLY A 317 14.98 7.49 7.48
CA GLY A 317 15.40 8.09 8.74
C GLY A 317 15.50 7.07 9.87
N GLU A 318 16.34 7.32 10.87
CA GLU A 318 16.68 6.31 11.89
C GLU A 318 16.67 6.88 13.32
N ILE A 319 16.24 6.04 14.26
CA ILE A 319 16.52 6.18 15.70
C ILE A 319 17.60 5.14 16.03
N PRO A 320 18.85 5.56 16.35
CA PRO A 320 19.93 4.62 16.60
C PRO A 320 19.67 3.71 17.80
N GLY A 321 20.03 2.43 17.65
CA GLY A 321 20.05 1.46 18.74
C GLY A 321 21.18 1.72 19.73
N THR A 322 21.13 1.02 20.87
CA THR A 322 22.11 1.15 21.95
C THR A 322 23.12 0.01 21.95
N THR A 323 22.69 -1.21 22.26
CA THR A 323 23.56 -2.38 22.45
C THR A 323 23.73 -3.24 21.20
N LYS A 324 22.82 -3.11 20.23
CA LYS A 324 22.79 -3.84 18.94
C LYS A 324 22.47 -2.88 17.78
N PRO A 325 23.19 -1.74 17.65
CA PRO A 325 22.83 -0.68 16.71
C PRO A 325 22.87 -1.11 15.24
N GLU A 326 23.56 -2.21 14.92
CA GLU A 326 23.65 -2.77 13.58
C GLU A 326 22.47 -3.69 13.23
N GLU A 327 21.69 -4.14 14.22
CA GLU A 327 20.42 -4.85 13.98
C GLU A 327 19.30 -3.81 13.76
N VAL A 328 18.42 -4.05 12.79
CA VAL A 328 17.44 -3.06 12.30
C VAL A 328 16.01 -3.58 12.40
N VAL A 329 15.12 -2.78 12.98
CA VAL A 329 13.66 -2.91 12.87
C VAL A 329 13.16 -1.80 11.96
N MET A 330 12.27 -2.11 11.02
CA MET A 330 11.74 -1.14 10.07
C MET A 330 10.24 -0.90 10.26
N VAL A 331 9.82 0.34 10.01
CA VAL A 331 8.41 0.78 9.89
C VAL A 331 8.25 1.56 8.59
N GLY A 332 7.06 1.57 7.97
CA GLY A 332 6.89 2.23 6.69
C GLY A 332 5.54 2.08 6.02
N GLY A 333 5.46 2.69 4.85
CA GLY A 333 4.34 2.72 3.92
C GLY A 333 4.79 3.48 2.68
N HIS A 334 4.09 3.32 1.56
CA HIS A 334 4.48 4.07 0.37
C HIS A 334 4.09 5.55 0.47
N PHE A 335 4.88 6.36 -0.22
CA PHE A 335 4.90 7.81 -0.08
C PHE A 335 4.29 8.52 -1.29
N ASP A 336 4.44 7.91 -2.46
CA ASP A 336 3.78 8.34 -3.68
C ASP A 336 2.26 8.10 -3.63
N SER A 337 1.55 8.65 -4.62
CA SER A 337 0.12 8.42 -4.78
C SER A 337 -0.33 8.75 -6.20
N TRP A 338 -1.50 8.29 -6.61
CA TRP A 338 -2.12 8.72 -7.86
C TRP A 338 -2.67 10.15 -7.82
N GLN A 339 -2.80 10.73 -9.01
CA GLN A 339 -3.25 12.10 -9.26
C GLN A 339 -4.75 12.36 -9.11
N GLY A 340 -5.56 11.30 -8.97
CA GLY A 340 -7.03 11.41 -8.99
C GLY A 340 -7.56 12.24 -7.82
N GLY A 341 -7.00 12.03 -6.63
CA GLY A 341 -7.31 12.74 -5.38
C GLY A 341 -6.07 13.42 -4.80
N THR A 342 -5.87 13.29 -3.49
CA THR A 342 -4.71 13.83 -2.77
C THR A 342 -3.83 12.75 -2.11
N GLY A 343 -4.09 11.47 -2.40
CA GLY A 343 -3.27 10.38 -1.86
C GLY A 343 -3.41 10.25 -0.35
N ALA A 344 -4.60 10.51 0.20
CA ALA A 344 -4.79 10.66 1.64
C ALA A 344 -4.91 9.29 2.31
N THR A 345 -5.81 8.45 1.82
CA THR A 345 -5.96 7.04 2.21
C THR A 345 -4.96 6.13 1.50
N ASP A 346 -4.34 6.60 0.41
CA ASP A 346 -3.46 5.81 -0.47
C ASP A 346 -2.23 6.61 -0.95
N ASN A 347 -1.11 6.61 -0.22
CA ASN A 347 -0.96 6.06 1.13
C ASN A 347 -0.41 7.13 2.10
N GLY A 348 -1.07 8.28 2.10
CA GLY A 348 -0.84 9.34 3.08
C GLY A 348 -1.04 8.85 4.52
N THR A 349 -2.01 7.96 4.76
CA THR A 349 -2.29 7.37 6.08
C THR A 349 -1.14 6.52 6.58
N GLY A 350 -0.69 5.52 5.83
CA GLY A 350 0.42 4.64 6.21
C GLY A 350 1.74 5.37 6.36
N SER A 351 2.07 6.28 5.43
CA SER A 351 3.22 7.17 5.57
C SER A 351 3.15 8.04 6.84
N SER A 352 1.99 8.60 7.15
CA SER A 352 1.81 9.43 8.35
C SER A 352 1.86 8.61 9.63
N VAL A 353 1.37 7.37 9.60
CA VAL A 353 1.40 6.40 10.70
C VAL A 353 2.84 6.01 11.02
N ALA A 354 3.64 5.67 10.01
CA ALA A 354 5.07 5.37 10.17
C ALA A 354 5.87 6.57 10.68
N MET A 355 5.62 7.76 10.13
CA MET A 355 6.24 8.99 10.63
C MET A 355 5.88 9.28 12.09
N GLU A 356 4.61 9.12 12.46
CA GLU A 356 4.15 9.33 13.83
C GLU A 356 4.72 8.27 14.78
N ALA A 357 4.82 7.01 14.36
CA ALA A 357 5.44 5.96 15.14
C ALA A 357 6.89 6.32 15.49
N MET A 358 7.66 6.81 14.52
CA MET A 358 9.02 7.29 14.77
C MET A 358 9.06 8.49 15.73
N ARG A 359 8.17 9.48 15.56
CA ARG A 359 8.09 10.63 16.47
C ARG A 359 7.78 10.17 17.91
N ILE A 360 6.82 9.26 18.08
CA ILE A 360 6.45 8.69 19.38
C ILE A 360 7.69 8.06 20.03
N LEU A 361 8.36 7.15 19.33
CA LEU A 361 9.55 6.45 19.83
C LEU A 361 10.67 7.42 20.22
N ALA A 362 11.00 8.36 19.32
CA ALA A 362 12.00 9.39 19.57
C ALA A 362 11.66 10.27 20.78
N THR A 363 10.39 10.59 20.98
CA THR A 363 9.90 11.42 22.10
C THR A 363 9.95 10.66 23.44
N THR A 364 9.62 9.36 23.44
CA THR A 364 9.63 8.56 24.67
C THR A 364 11.04 8.35 25.22
N LYS A 365 12.07 8.37 24.35
CA LYS A 365 13.50 8.19 24.70
C LYS A 365 13.76 6.91 25.50
N LYS A 366 12.92 5.89 25.29
CA LYS A 366 13.11 4.58 25.90
C LYS A 366 14.23 3.85 25.16
N PRO A 367 15.16 3.18 25.88
CA PRO A 367 16.28 2.51 25.25
C PRO A 367 15.76 1.37 24.36
N MET A 368 16.24 1.35 23.11
CA MET A 368 16.05 0.27 22.15
C MET A 368 17.43 -0.34 21.87
N ALA A 369 17.53 -1.66 21.88
CA ALA A 369 18.80 -2.33 21.60
C ALA A 369 19.16 -2.15 20.12
N ARG A 370 18.17 -2.31 19.25
CA ARG A 370 18.26 -2.21 17.78
C ARG A 370 17.97 -0.81 17.28
N THR A 371 18.49 -0.50 16.11
CA THR A 371 18.10 0.70 15.37
C THR A 371 16.68 0.54 14.83
N VAL A 372 15.84 1.57 14.96
CA VAL A 372 14.55 1.63 14.28
C VAL A 372 14.66 2.55 13.08
N ARG A 373 14.35 2.05 11.89
CA ARG A 373 14.45 2.77 10.62
C ARG A 373 13.05 2.95 10.02
N VAL A 374 12.71 4.19 9.65
CA VAL A 374 11.55 4.44 8.79
C VAL A 374 11.99 4.44 7.35
N ALA A 375 11.17 3.84 6.49
CA ALA A 375 11.28 3.96 5.05
C ALA A 375 9.92 4.34 4.47
N LEU A 376 9.88 5.47 3.77
CA LEU A 376 8.73 5.89 2.98
C LEU A 376 9.08 5.63 1.52
N TRP A 377 8.39 4.67 0.90
CA TRP A 377 8.77 4.12 -0.40
C TRP A 377 8.23 4.97 -1.55
N GLY A 378 9.04 5.18 -2.58
CA GLY A 378 8.54 5.72 -3.84
C GLY A 378 8.21 4.60 -4.82
N GLY A 379 7.21 4.82 -5.67
CA GLY A 379 6.89 3.96 -6.80
C GLY A 379 6.27 2.61 -6.42
N GLU A 380 5.58 2.55 -5.28
CA GLU A 380 4.74 1.40 -4.94
C GLU A 380 3.66 1.23 -6.02
N GLU A 381 3.07 2.36 -6.40
CA GLU A 381 1.92 2.47 -7.30
C GLU A 381 2.22 1.92 -8.70
N GLU A 382 3.48 2.01 -9.12
CA GLU A 382 3.95 1.49 -10.40
C GLU A 382 4.45 0.04 -10.33
N GLY A 383 4.45 -0.58 -9.15
CA GLY A 383 4.81 -1.98 -8.93
C GLY A 383 5.94 -2.20 -7.93
N LEU A 384 5.90 -1.54 -6.76
CA LEU A 384 6.84 -1.74 -5.65
C LEU A 384 8.29 -1.34 -5.95
N TYR A 385 8.48 -0.40 -6.86
CA TYR A 385 9.79 -0.09 -7.44
C TYR A 385 10.83 0.32 -6.40
N GLY A 386 10.47 1.21 -5.47
CA GLY A 386 11.37 1.68 -4.43
C GLY A 386 11.78 0.61 -3.43
N SER A 387 10.82 -0.20 -2.95
CA SER A 387 11.12 -1.28 -1.99
C SER A 387 11.86 -2.45 -2.64
N LEU A 388 11.53 -2.80 -3.90
CA LEU A 388 12.27 -3.83 -4.65
C LEU A 388 13.72 -3.41 -4.89
N ALA A 389 13.95 -2.17 -5.31
CA ALA A 389 15.30 -1.64 -5.49
C ALA A 389 16.08 -1.63 -4.17
N TYR A 390 15.43 -1.21 -3.07
CA TYR A 390 16.03 -1.22 -1.74
C TYR A 390 16.42 -2.64 -1.31
N VAL A 391 15.50 -3.59 -1.42
CA VAL A 391 15.72 -4.99 -1.04
C VAL A 391 16.84 -5.63 -1.86
N GLN A 392 16.86 -5.39 -3.17
CA GLN A 392 17.89 -5.88 -4.08
C GLN A 392 19.28 -5.34 -3.71
N LYS A 393 19.37 -4.06 -3.37
CA LYS A 393 20.63 -3.38 -3.04
C LYS A 393 21.13 -3.74 -1.64
N HIS A 394 20.25 -3.69 -0.65
CA HIS A 394 20.62 -3.80 0.76
C HIS A 394 20.65 -5.23 1.26
N PHE A 395 19.89 -6.17 0.70
CA PHE A 395 19.75 -7.49 1.30
C PHE A 395 20.12 -8.63 0.36
N ALA A 396 19.38 -8.80 -0.74
CA ALA A 396 19.68 -9.83 -1.72
C ALA A 396 18.92 -9.57 -3.02
N PRO A 397 19.58 -9.66 -4.20
CA PRO A 397 18.86 -9.79 -5.46
C PRO A 397 18.15 -11.15 -5.50
N ARG A 398 16.85 -11.16 -5.82
CA ARG A 398 16.05 -12.39 -5.89
C ARG A 398 16.61 -13.42 -6.88
N THR A 399 17.24 -12.96 -7.96
CA THR A 399 17.76 -13.79 -9.05
C THR A 399 18.88 -14.73 -8.61
N THR A 400 19.74 -14.28 -7.70
CA THR A 400 20.88 -15.08 -7.21
C THR A 400 20.77 -15.45 -5.75
N MET A 401 19.94 -14.74 -4.96
CA MET A 401 19.85 -14.85 -3.50
C MET A 401 21.19 -14.70 -2.78
N VAL A 402 22.16 -14.01 -3.39
CA VAL A 402 23.43 -13.67 -2.74
C VAL A 402 23.16 -12.61 -1.67
N LYS A 403 23.25 -13.03 -0.41
CA LYS A 403 23.00 -12.17 0.75
C LYS A 403 24.12 -11.17 0.96
N THR A 404 23.77 -9.92 1.25
CA THR A 404 24.68 -8.93 1.83
C THR A 404 24.85 -9.17 3.33
N PRO A 405 25.81 -8.49 3.99
CA PRO A 405 25.91 -8.51 5.45
C PRO A 405 24.67 -7.95 6.17
N GLU A 406 23.91 -7.05 5.55
CA GLU A 406 22.72 -6.44 6.15
C GLU A 406 21.52 -7.41 6.18
N TYR A 407 21.50 -8.44 5.31
CA TYR A 407 20.40 -9.40 5.24
C TYR A 407 20.11 -10.07 6.59
N ASP A 408 21.15 -10.51 7.29
CA ASP A 408 21.01 -11.16 8.61
C ASP A 408 20.87 -10.15 9.76
N LYS A 409 20.92 -8.85 9.45
CA LYS A 409 20.78 -7.75 10.42
C LYS A 409 19.39 -7.12 10.45
N LEU A 410 18.58 -7.31 9.42
CA LEU A 410 17.16 -6.93 9.47
C LEU A 410 16.37 -7.92 10.35
N ASP A 411 15.71 -7.42 11.38
CA ASP A 411 14.81 -8.20 12.23
C ASP A 411 13.42 -8.36 11.56
N VAL A 412 12.77 -7.24 11.29
CA VAL A 412 11.42 -7.18 10.70
C VAL A 412 11.17 -5.81 10.05
N TYR A 413 10.31 -5.81 9.04
CA TYR A 413 9.70 -4.62 8.47
C TYR A 413 8.18 -4.64 8.69
N PHE A 414 7.64 -3.66 9.42
CA PHE A 414 6.20 -3.43 9.57
C PHE A 414 5.72 -2.40 8.55
N ASN A 415 4.59 -2.66 7.91
CA ASN A 415 4.07 -1.87 6.79
C ASN A 415 2.59 -1.57 6.95
N ASP A 416 2.21 -0.31 6.75
CA ASP A 416 0.82 0.16 6.68
C ASP A 416 0.51 0.66 5.26
N ASP A 417 -0.48 0.05 4.61
CA ASP A 417 -0.80 0.27 3.20
C ASP A 417 -2.17 -0.30 2.80
N SER A 418 -3.20 -0.04 3.61
CA SER A 418 -4.54 -0.62 3.37
C SER A 418 -5.67 0.34 3.73
N GLY A 419 -5.40 1.63 3.64
CA GLY A 419 -6.38 2.70 3.84
C GLY A 419 -6.27 3.36 5.22
N SER A 420 -7.43 3.81 5.73
CA SER A 420 -7.54 4.57 6.98
C SER A 420 -8.14 3.77 8.14
N GLY A 421 -8.32 2.46 7.93
CA GLY A 421 -9.03 1.59 8.83
C GLY A 421 -8.23 1.23 10.08
N ARG A 422 -8.98 0.84 11.11
CA ARG A 422 -8.40 0.34 12.36
C ARG A 422 -7.61 -0.93 12.11
N PHE A 423 -6.46 -1.07 12.76
CA PHE A 423 -5.74 -2.35 12.76
C PHE A 423 -6.50 -3.34 13.63
N ARG A 424 -6.93 -4.45 13.03
CA ARG A 424 -7.69 -5.54 13.67
C ARG A 424 -6.82 -6.77 13.96
N GLY A 425 -5.72 -6.93 13.22
CA GLY A 425 -4.75 -8.00 13.45
C GLY A 425 -3.42 -7.77 12.77
N VAL A 426 -2.51 -8.71 12.93
CA VAL A 426 -1.15 -8.71 12.36
C VAL A 426 -0.83 -10.08 11.76
N SER A 427 -0.14 -10.12 10.62
CA SER A 427 0.21 -11.39 9.97
C SER A 427 1.43 -12.05 10.63
N ALA A 428 1.36 -13.36 10.88
CA ALA A 428 2.48 -14.17 11.35
C ALA A 428 3.26 -14.88 10.23
N LEU A 429 2.95 -14.60 8.95
CA LEU A 429 3.72 -15.08 7.79
C LEU A 429 3.94 -16.60 7.75
N GLY A 430 2.99 -17.38 8.23
CA GLY A 430 3.04 -18.85 8.30
C GLY A 430 3.92 -19.38 9.43
N ASN A 431 4.20 -18.60 10.47
CA ASN A 431 5.14 -18.95 11.53
C ASN A 431 4.47 -18.94 12.93
N ASP A 432 4.30 -20.11 13.53
CA ASP A 432 3.69 -20.28 14.86
C ASP A 432 4.45 -19.61 16.00
N GLN A 433 5.79 -19.59 15.94
CA GLN A 433 6.62 -18.94 16.96
C GLN A 433 6.43 -17.42 16.89
N LEU A 434 6.40 -16.87 15.67
CA LEU A 434 6.09 -15.45 15.45
C LEU A 434 4.67 -15.13 15.94
N ALA A 435 3.71 -16.03 15.70
CA ALA A 435 2.34 -15.84 16.16
C ALA A 435 2.22 -15.80 17.70
N ALA A 436 2.94 -16.67 18.42
CA ALA A 436 2.96 -16.66 19.89
C ALA A 436 3.50 -15.32 20.43
N ILE A 437 4.57 -14.82 19.83
CA ILE A 437 5.18 -13.52 20.19
C ILE A 437 4.18 -12.37 19.94
N PHE A 438 3.58 -12.28 18.76
CA PHE A 438 2.62 -11.22 18.46
C PHE A 438 1.36 -11.27 19.34
N ARG A 439 0.90 -12.47 19.73
CA ARG A 439 -0.20 -12.61 20.70
C ARG A 439 0.15 -11.99 22.05
N SER A 440 1.39 -12.11 22.51
CA SER A 440 1.82 -11.51 23.79
C SER A 440 1.88 -9.99 23.70
N TRP A 441 2.29 -9.42 22.56
CA TRP A 441 2.30 -7.97 22.34
C TRP A 441 0.89 -7.39 22.20
N ILE A 442 -0.06 -8.16 21.65
CA ILE A 442 -1.47 -7.78 21.52
C ILE A 442 -2.20 -7.83 22.86
N ALA A 443 -1.90 -8.80 23.73
CA ALA A 443 -2.60 -9.02 24.99
C ALA A 443 -2.87 -7.73 25.82
N PRO A 444 -1.90 -6.82 26.05
CA PRO A 444 -2.12 -5.60 26.84
C PRO A 444 -2.82 -4.46 26.08
N ILE A 445 -3.12 -4.63 24.79
CA ILE A 445 -3.71 -3.61 23.92
C ILE A 445 -4.99 -4.07 23.22
N LYS A 446 -5.57 -5.20 23.63
CA LYS A 446 -6.83 -5.73 23.08
C LYS A 446 -7.99 -4.73 23.20
N ASP A 447 -7.94 -3.82 24.18
CA ASP A 447 -8.90 -2.72 24.33
C ASP A 447 -8.94 -1.78 23.11
N LEU A 448 -7.87 -1.76 22.30
CA LEU A 448 -7.77 -1.00 21.06
C LEU A 448 -8.27 -1.78 19.82
N GLN A 449 -8.90 -2.95 20.02
CA GLN A 449 -9.53 -3.78 18.99
C GLN A 449 -8.59 -4.38 17.92
N ILE A 450 -7.29 -4.40 18.17
CA ILE A 450 -6.38 -5.38 17.56
C ILE A 450 -6.51 -6.67 18.38
N THR A 451 -7.15 -7.69 17.81
CA THR A 451 -7.59 -8.86 18.60
C THR A 451 -6.97 -10.17 18.12
N THR A 452 -6.38 -10.19 16.93
CA THR A 452 -5.94 -11.45 16.32
C THR A 452 -4.56 -11.40 15.68
N VAL A 453 -4.01 -12.59 15.47
CA VAL A 453 -2.85 -12.83 14.61
C VAL A 453 -3.32 -13.69 13.45
N THR A 454 -3.19 -13.18 12.22
CA THR A 454 -3.60 -13.86 10.99
C THR A 454 -2.41 -14.59 10.35
N GLY A 455 -2.67 -15.39 9.32
CA GLY A 455 -1.61 -16.02 8.53
C GLY A 455 -0.74 -16.98 9.35
N VAL A 456 -1.31 -17.68 10.33
CA VAL A 456 -0.56 -18.62 11.17
C VAL A 456 -0.06 -19.82 10.35
N THR A 457 -0.87 -20.28 9.39
CA THR A 457 -0.57 -21.44 8.54
C THR A 457 -0.33 -21.10 7.07
N ALA A 458 -0.65 -19.88 6.66
CA ALA A 458 -0.40 -19.39 5.30
C ALA A 458 0.82 -18.48 5.30
N GLY A 459 1.87 -18.87 4.57
CA GLY A 459 3.04 -18.03 4.35
C GLY A 459 2.74 -16.78 3.51
N PRO A 460 3.71 -15.87 3.36
CA PRO A 460 3.55 -14.69 2.51
C PRO A 460 3.36 -15.09 1.04
N THR A 461 2.90 -14.14 0.22
CA THR A 461 2.81 -14.33 -1.23
C THR A 461 4.19 -14.65 -1.82
N LEU A 462 4.21 -15.55 -2.81
CA LEU A 462 5.46 -15.98 -3.47
C LEU A 462 5.93 -15.02 -4.56
N THR A 463 5.20 -13.94 -4.80
CA THR A 463 5.51 -12.90 -5.78
C THR A 463 5.14 -11.55 -5.19
N PRO A 464 6.01 -10.52 -5.30
CA PRO A 464 5.70 -9.19 -4.82
C PRO A 464 4.47 -8.60 -5.53
N GLY A 465 3.66 -7.86 -4.79
CA GLY A 465 2.54 -7.11 -5.34
C GLY A 465 1.60 -6.58 -4.26
N GLY A 466 0.99 -5.44 -4.54
CA GLY A 466 -0.07 -4.82 -3.74
C GLY A 466 0.38 -4.17 -2.44
N THR A 467 1.62 -4.36 -1.99
CA THR A 467 2.25 -3.55 -0.93
C THR A 467 3.75 -3.87 -0.78
N ASP A 468 4.55 -2.92 -0.29
CA ASP A 468 6.01 -3.01 -0.14
C ASP A 468 6.50 -4.11 0.81
N SER A 469 5.69 -4.53 1.79
CA SER A 469 6.09 -5.65 2.69
C SER A 469 6.34 -6.95 1.94
N THR A 470 5.71 -7.12 0.76
CA THR A 470 5.90 -8.31 -0.06
C THR A 470 7.28 -8.35 -0.71
N SER A 471 7.94 -7.22 -0.96
CA SER A 471 9.31 -7.13 -1.46
C SER A 471 10.31 -7.78 -0.51
N PHE A 472 10.11 -7.63 0.80
CA PHE A 472 10.94 -8.23 1.85
C PHE A 472 10.67 -9.73 1.99
N SER A 473 9.39 -10.09 2.07
CA SER A 473 8.96 -11.50 2.17
C SER A 473 9.41 -12.34 0.98
N TRP A 474 9.51 -11.74 -0.21
CA TRP A 474 9.93 -12.41 -1.44
C TRP A 474 11.36 -12.96 -1.41
N ILE A 475 12.22 -12.42 -0.54
CA ILE A 475 13.58 -12.92 -0.31
C ILE A 475 13.74 -13.57 1.08
N GLY A 476 12.64 -13.90 1.76
CA GLY A 476 12.66 -14.57 3.06
C GLY A 476 13.00 -13.66 4.25
N LEU A 477 12.76 -12.35 4.13
CA LEU A 477 12.78 -11.43 5.27
C LEU A 477 11.37 -11.24 5.81
N ASN A 478 11.24 -10.92 7.10
CA ASN A 478 9.93 -10.70 7.70
C ASN A 478 9.37 -9.34 7.26
N GLY A 479 8.57 -9.32 6.19
CA GLY A 479 7.74 -8.17 5.81
C GLY A 479 6.31 -8.39 6.30
N VAL A 480 5.89 -7.62 7.29
CA VAL A 480 4.65 -7.83 8.04
C VAL A 480 3.68 -6.68 7.78
N GLY A 481 2.49 -7.01 7.28
CA GLY A 481 1.36 -6.10 7.18
C GLY A 481 0.36 -6.27 8.34
N PHE A 482 -0.42 -5.22 8.57
CA PHE A 482 -1.56 -5.25 9.49
C PHE A 482 -2.86 -5.53 8.74
N MET A 483 -3.73 -6.34 9.33
CA MET A 483 -5.11 -6.47 8.84
C MET A 483 -5.91 -5.26 9.30
N GLN A 484 -6.55 -4.56 8.38
CA GLN A 484 -7.31 -3.34 8.67
C GLN A 484 -8.79 -3.47 8.34
N ASP A 485 -9.61 -2.63 8.98
CA ASP A 485 -10.99 -2.39 8.54
C ASP A 485 -10.95 -1.78 7.12
N PRO A 486 -11.61 -2.37 6.11
CA PRO A 486 -11.52 -1.87 4.73
C PRO A 486 -12.20 -0.52 4.54
N LEU A 487 -13.18 -0.17 5.39
CA LEU A 487 -13.98 1.06 5.27
C LEU A 487 -14.47 1.24 3.83
N GLU A 488 -14.20 2.39 3.21
CA GLU A 488 -14.53 2.69 1.81
C GLU A 488 -13.32 2.54 0.87
N TYR A 489 -12.22 1.88 1.30
CA TYR A 489 -10.95 1.88 0.56
C TYR A 489 -11.11 1.34 -0.86
N GLY A 490 -11.58 0.10 -1.00
CA GLY A 490 -11.78 -0.52 -2.31
C GLY A 490 -13.05 -0.11 -3.06
N THR A 491 -14.02 0.52 -2.38
CA THR A 491 -15.33 0.87 -2.96
C THR A 491 -15.38 2.32 -3.42
N ARG A 492 -14.60 3.21 -2.79
CA ARG A 492 -14.67 4.64 -3.04
C ARG A 492 -13.34 5.36 -3.10
N THR A 493 -12.34 5.07 -2.27
CA THR A 493 -11.18 5.96 -2.13
C THR A 493 -10.00 5.56 -3.01
N HIS A 494 -9.47 4.34 -2.89
CA HIS A 494 -8.27 3.85 -3.58
C HIS A 494 -8.23 4.25 -5.07
N HIS A 495 -7.16 4.90 -5.51
CA HIS A 495 -6.93 5.34 -6.89
C HIS A 495 -8.08 6.16 -7.52
N SER A 496 -8.80 6.95 -6.73
CA SER A 496 -9.95 7.71 -7.20
C SER A 496 -9.87 9.20 -6.90
N ASN A 497 -10.81 9.97 -7.47
CA ASN A 497 -11.05 11.36 -7.10
C ASN A 497 -11.65 11.59 -5.71
N MET A 498 -11.96 10.51 -4.97
CA MET A 498 -12.45 10.57 -3.61
C MET A 498 -11.38 10.17 -2.58
N ASP A 499 -10.14 9.90 -3.01
CA ASP A 499 -9.02 9.72 -2.10
C ASP A 499 -8.56 11.04 -1.47
N LEU A 500 -9.30 11.47 -0.46
CA LEU A 500 -9.21 12.81 0.13
C LEU A 500 -9.10 12.74 1.65
N TYR A 501 -8.55 13.80 2.24
CA TYR A 501 -8.33 13.91 3.69
C TYR A 501 -9.60 13.66 4.52
N ASP A 502 -10.75 14.13 4.04
CA ASP A 502 -12.06 13.96 4.71
C ASP A 502 -12.50 12.49 4.88
N ARG A 503 -11.90 11.57 4.13
CA ARG A 503 -12.18 10.12 4.23
C ARG A 503 -11.39 9.42 5.32
N VAL A 504 -10.37 10.08 5.87
CA VAL A 504 -9.50 9.48 6.89
C VAL A 504 -10.16 9.47 8.26
N GLN A 505 -10.21 8.29 8.87
CA GLN A 505 -10.73 8.11 10.22
C GLN A 505 -9.64 8.44 11.24
N LYS A 506 -9.65 9.68 11.75
CA LYS A 506 -8.65 10.17 12.74
C LYS A 506 -8.37 9.20 13.87
N GLY A 507 -9.42 8.64 14.50
CA GLY A 507 -9.25 7.73 15.63
C GLY A 507 -8.57 6.41 15.26
N ASP A 508 -8.75 5.96 14.01
CA ASP A 508 -8.18 4.71 13.53
C ASP A 508 -6.72 4.88 13.13
N VAL A 509 -6.33 5.98 12.47
CA VAL A 509 -4.91 6.26 12.19
C VAL A 509 -4.12 6.57 13.47
N MET A 510 -4.73 7.20 14.47
CA MET A 510 -4.11 7.35 15.81
C MET A 510 -3.89 5.99 16.48
N GLN A 511 -4.81 5.03 16.28
CA GLN A 511 -4.65 3.65 16.77
C GLN A 511 -3.55 2.90 15.99
N GLY A 512 -3.48 3.07 14.66
CA GLY A 512 -2.40 2.53 13.83
C GLY A 512 -1.02 3.02 14.28
N SER A 513 -0.83 4.33 14.46
CA SER A 513 0.44 4.90 14.94
C SER A 513 0.87 4.36 16.30
N MET A 514 -0.09 4.18 17.21
CA MET A 514 0.18 3.58 18.52
C MET A 514 0.68 2.15 18.38
N ILE A 515 -0.02 1.33 17.58
CA ILE A 515 0.27 -0.09 17.44
C ILE A 515 1.59 -0.30 16.70
N GLU A 516 1.83 0.43 15.63
CA GLU A 516 3.09 0.31 14.88
C GLU A 516 4.29 0.72 15.76
N ALA A 517 4.19 1.83 16.50
CA ALA A 517 5.21 2.22 17.48
C ALA A 517 5.42 1.14 18.54
N TRP A 518 4.33 0.53 19.03
CA TRP A 518 4.38 -0.53 20.03
C TRP A 518 5.07 -1.79 19.52
N PHE A 519 4.74 -2.23 18.31
CA PHE A 519 5.35 -3.40 17.68
C PHE A 519 6.83 -3.16 17.37
N ALA A 520 7.16 -1.98 16.83
CA ALA A 520 8.54 -1.59 16.57
C ALA A 520 9.37 -1.53 17.87
N TYR A 521 8.83 -0.97 18.95
CA TYR A 521 9.50 -0.92 20.25
C TYR A 521 9.79 -2.31 20.80
N ASN A 522 8.81 -3.22 20.77
CA ASN A 522 9.01 -4.59 21.27
C ASN A 522 10.07 -5.31 20.44
N ALA A 523 9.97 -5.29 19.11
CA ALA A 523 10.98 -5.89 18.24
C ALA A 523 12.38 -5.32 18.51
N ALA A 524 12.49 -4.00 18.71
CA ALA A 524 13.78 -3.34 18.91
C ALA A 524 14.38 -3.55 20.32
N THR A 525 13.60 -4.02 21.29
CA THR A 525 14.04 -4.24 22.69
C THR A 525 14.20 -5.71 23.06
N ARG A 526 13.61 -6.63 22.29
CA ARG A 526 13.75 -8.07 22.53
C ARG A 526 15.20 -8.52 22.55
N PRO A 527 15.57 -9.48 23.43
CA PRO A 527 16.92 -10.04 23.43
C PRO A 527 17.30 -10.67 22.09
N GLU A 528 16.37 -11.42 21.50
CA GLU A 528 16.52 -12.12 20.23
C GLU A 528 15.75 -11.41 19.11
N MET A 529 16.17 -11.59 17.86
CA MET A 529 15.36 -11.20 16.71
C MET A 529 14.10 -12.07 16.62
N LEU A 530 13.14 -11.67 15.81
CA LEU A 530 11.96 -12.46 15.52
C LEU A 530 12.32 -13.72 14.73
N PRO A 531 11.60 -14.83 14.94
CA PRO A 531 11.72 -16.01 14.10
C PRO A 531 11.56 -15.63 12.63
N ARG A 532 12.52 -16.02 11.79
CA ARG A 532 12.52 -15.68 10.37
C ARG A 532 11.75 -16.71 9.56
N ILE A 533 11.03 -16.26 8.54
CA ILE A 533 10.50 -17.15 7.51
C ILE A 533 11.63 -17.83 6.69
N PRO A 534 11.37 -18.97 6.04
CA PRO A 534 12.40 -19.65 5.26
C PRO A 534 12.97 -18.77 4.14
N THR A 535 14.31 -18.74 4.00
CA THR A 535 14.96 -18.14 2.83
C THR A 535 14.64 -18.95 1.57
N PRO A 536 14.10 -18.34 0.50
CA PRO A 536 13.77 -19.05 -0.72
C PRO A 536 15.02 -19.40 -1.55
N ALA A 537 14.87 -20.37 -2.46
CA ALA A 537 15.89 -20.64 -3.48
C ALA A 537 15.98 -19.50 -4.52
N PRO A 538 17.15 -19.27 -5.16
CA PRO A 538 17.28 -18.33 -6.26
C PRO A 538 16.26 -18.57 -7.38
N ASP A 539 15.77 -17.50 -8.00
CA ASP A 539 14.88 -17.58 -9.17
C ASP A 539 15.49 -16.78 -10.33
N PRO A 540 16.21 -17.45 -11.24
CA PRO A 540 16.85 -16.79 -12.39
C PRO A 540 15.87 -16.09 -13.34
N LYS A 541 14.56 -16.35 -13.23
CA LYS A 541 13.52 -15.72 -14.04
C LYS A 541 12.84 -14.55 -13.34
N ALA A 542 13.15 -14.31 -12.07
CA ALA A 542 12.66 -13.16 -11.34
C ALA A 542 13.06 -11.89 -12.09
N LYS A 543 12.06 -11.05 -12.39
CA LYS A 543 12.32 -9.71 -12.92
C LYS A 543 12.60 -8.80 -11.73
N GLY A 544 13.74 -8.12 -11.75
CA GLY A 544 14.02 -7.04 -10.81
C GLY A 544 13.18 -5.80 -11.13
N PHE A 545 13.44 -4.74 -10.36
CA PHE A 545 13.01 -3.39 -10.70
C PHE A 545 13.64 -2.94 -12.04
#